data_AF-A0A9Q0GKE1-F1
#
_entry.id   AF-A0A9Q0GKE1-F1
#
_cell.length_a   1.000
_cell.length_b   1.000
_cell.length_c   1.000
_cell.angle_alpha   90.00
_cell.angle_beta   90.00
_cell.angle_gamma   90.00
#
_symmetry.space_group_name_H-M   'P 1'
#
loop_
_entity.id
_entity.type
_entity.pdbx_description
1 polymer ?
#
loop_
_entity_poly.entity_id
_entity_poly.type
_entity_poly.pdbx_seq_one_letter_code
_entity_poly.pdbx_strand_id
1 'polypeptide(L)'
;MENLKELSHLFVTVFLSSFALVIVVPGITDVTMLALCPGQVECSLAIYLTGLQQAIIGLGTVIAMPVIGNLSDQYGRKALLTLPMTISIIPMGK
;
A
#
# COMPACT_ATOMS: atom_id res chain seq x y z
N MET A 1 10.56 27.96 14.22
CA MET A 1 9.28 27.24 14.01
C MET A 1 8.94 27.07 12.53
N GLU A 2 9.64 27.74 11.61
CA GLU A 2 9.44 27.60 10.16
C GLU A 2 9.65 26.17 9.61
N ASN A 3 10.67 25.45 10.09
CA ASN A 3 11.02 24.11 9.62
C ASN A 3 9.91 23.07 9.91
N LEU A 4 9.13 23.25 10.98
CA LEU A 4 7.99 22.37 11.27
C LEU A 4 6.86 22.57 10.24
N LYS A 5 6.70 23.81 9.74
CA LYS A 5 5.66 24.16 8.78
C LYS A 5 5.98 23.60 7.39
N GLU A 6 7.25 23.60 6.99
CA GLU A 6 7.69 22.95 5.73
C GLU A 6 7.56 21.42 5.79
N LEU A 7 7.87 20.81 6.92
CA LEU A 7 7.76 19.35 7.09
C LEU A 7 6.30 18.87 7.17
N SER A 8 5.36 19.77 7.51
CA SER A 8 3.93 19.46 7.59
C SER A 8 3.40 18.87 6.28
N HIS A 9 3.81 19.39 5.12
CA HIS A 9 3.37 18.85 3.83
C HIS A 9 3.84 17.41 3.61
N LEU A 10 5.09 17.10 3.99
CA LEU A 10 5.61 15.74 3.92
C LEU A 10 4.84 14.81 4.87
N PHE A 11 4.59 15.27 6.10
CA PHE A 11 3.85 14.50 7.10
C PHE A 11 2.43 14.18 6.64
N VAL A 12 1.69 15.18 6.14
CA VAL A 12 0.34 15.00 5.61
C VAL A 12 0.33 14.03 4.44
N THR A 13 1.29 14.13 3.53
CA THR A 13 1.37 13.26 2.35
C THR A 13 1.67 11.81 2.74
N VAL A 14 2.65 11.59 3.62
CA VAL A 14 2.98 10.24 4.13
C VAL A 14 1.80 9.67 4.90
N PHE A 15 1.16 10.47 5.75
CA PHE A 15 -0.02 10.05 6.52
C PHE A 15 -1.16 9.59 5.61
N LEU A 16 -1.54 10.40 4.61
CA LEU A 16 -2.60 10.07 3.65
C LEU A 16 -2.26 8.79 2.87
N SER A 17 -1.00 8.63 2.43
CA SER A 17 -0.55 7.44 1.71
C SER A 17 -0.59 6.18 2.58
N SER A 18 -0.15 6.26 3.84
CA SER A 18 -0.21 5.13 4.77
C SER A 18 -1.65 4.77 5.14
N PHE A 19 -2.50 5.78 5.34
CA PHE A 19 -3.91 5.59 5.63
C PHE A 19 -4.65 4.87 4.49
N ALA A 20 -4.39 5.28 3.25
CA ALA A 20 -4.94 4.62 2.06
C ALA A 20 -4.54 3.15 1.98
N LEU A 21 -3.28 2.81 2.27
CA LEU A 21 -2.80 1.42 2.26
C LEU A 21 -3.49 0.54 3.31
N VAL A 22 -3.74 1.07 4.51
CA VAL A 22 -4.36 0.29 5.61
C VAL A 22 -5.85 0.08 5.39
N ILE A 23 -6.57 1.07 4.83
CA ILE A 23 -8.01 0.93 4.55
C ILE A 23 -8.31 -0.16 3.51
N VAL A 24 -7.39 -0.38 2.56
CA VAL A 24 -7.58 -1.36 1.49
C VAL A 24 -7.58 -2.81 2.01
N VAL A 25 -6.92 -3.09 3.14
CA VAL A 25 -6.78 -4.46 3.67
C VAL A 25 -8.14 -5.15 3.92
N PRO A 26 -9.08 -4.58 4.70
CA PRO A 26 -10.42 -5.17 4.86
C PRO A 26 -11.29 -5.06 3.59
N GLY A 27 -11.07 -4.04 2.76
CA GLY A 27 -11.81 -3.86 1.51
C GLY A 27 -11.56 -5.00 0.51
N ILE A 28 -10.29 -5.43 0.36
CA ILE A 28 -9.93 -6.56 -0.51
C ILE A 28 -10.57 -7.86 0.00
N THR A 29 -10.59 -8.08 1.31
CA THR A 29 -11.20 -9.30 1.86
C THR A 29 -12.70 -9.37 1.57
N ASP A 30 -13.39 -8.23 1.66
CA ASP A 30 -14.83 -8.15 1.41
C ASP A 30 -15.20 -8.41 -0.07
N VAL A 31 -14.50 -7.76 -1.01
CA VAL A 31 -14.74 -8.01 -2.45
C VAL A 31 -14.36 -9.44 -2.86
N THR A 32 -13.34 -10.03 -2.23
CA THR A 32 -12.93 -11.40 -2.51
C THR A 32 -13.98 -12.40 -2.00
N MET A 33 -14.53 -12.15 -0.81
CA MET A 33 -15.64 -12.95 -0.26
C MET A 33 -16.87 -12.91 -1.18
N LEU A 34 -17.27 -11.70 -1.62
CA LEU A 34 -18.39 -11.50 -2.55
C LEU A 34 -18.19 -12.21 -3.90
N ALA A 35 -16.96 -12.21 -4.43
CA ALA A 35 -16.67 -12.80 -5.73
C ALA A 35 -16.61 -14.33 -5.71
N LEU A 36 -16.05 -14.94 -4.65
CA LEU A 36 -15.88 -16.39 -4.56
C LEU A 36 -17.11 -17.13 -4.02
N CYS A 37 -17.83 -16.55 -3.05
CA CYS A 37 -18.94 -17.22 -2.38
C CYS A 37 -20.13 -16.26 -2.16
N PRO A 38 -20.95 -16.01 -3.20
CA PRO A 38 -22.09 -15.11 -3.07
C PRO A 38 -23.12 -15.68 -2.08
N GLY A 39 -23.45 -14.92 -1.03
CA GLY A 39 -24.50 -15.26 -0.06
C GLY A 39 -24.09 -16.12 1.13
N GLN A 40 -22.80 -16.47 1.26
CA GLN A 40 -22.30 -17.20 2.42
C GLN A 40 -21.58 -16.24 3.39
N VAL A 41 -21.92 -16.29 4.68
CA VAL A 41 -21.34 -15.38 5.69
C VAL A 41 -19.84 -15.64 5.90
N GLU A 42 -19.39 -16.88 5.72
CA GLU A 42 -17.99 -17.26 5.84
C GLU A 42 -17.57 -18.24 4.75
N CYS A 43 -16.48 -17.91 4.04
CA CYS A 43 -15.82 -18.81 3.10
C CYS A 43 -14.34 -18.92 3.48
N SER A 44 -13.96 -20.07 4.06
CA SER A 44 -12.58 -20.28 4.53
C SER A 44 -11.54 -20.16 3.41
N LEU A 45 -11.93 -20.49 2.18
CA LEU A 45 -11.09 -20.36 0.98
C LEU A 45 -10.73 -18.89 0.69
N ALA A 46 -11.70 -17.97 0.76
CA ALA A 46 -11.45 -16.55 0.51
C ALA A 46 -10.59 -15.91 1.62
N ILE A 47 -10.81 -16.31 2.88
CA ILE A 47 -9.96 -15.89 4.00
C ILE A 47 -8.52 -16.43 3.83
N TYR A 48 -8.36 -17.68 3.38
CA TYR A 48 -7.03 -18.26 3.15
C TYR A 48 -6.29 -17.57 1.99
N LEU A 49 -6.98 -17.33 0.87
CA LEU A 49 -6.41 -16.65 -0.29
C LEU A 49 -6.01 -15.21 0.02
N THR A 50 -6.85 -14.48 0.76
CA THR A 50 -6.54 -13.10 1.18
C THR A 50 -5.40 -13.06 2.20
N GLY A 51 -5.36 -14.00 3.15
CA GLY A 51 -4.24 -14.16 4.07
C GLY A 51 -2.92 -14.46 3.36
N LEU A 52 -2.95 -15.34 2.35
CA LEU A 52 -1.78 -15.64 1.51
C LEU A 52 -1.32 -14.40 0.73
N GLN A 53 -2.27 -13.64 0.16
CA GLN A 53 -1.96 -12.40 -0.54
C GLN A 53 -1.30 -11.38 0.40
N GLN A 54 -1.81 -11.21 1.63
CA GLN A 54 -1.19 -10.31 2.62
C GLN A 54 0.21 -10.78 3.02
N ALA A 55 0.44 -12.08 3.16
CA ALA A 55 1.77 -12.62 3.44
C ALA A 55 2.76 -12.34 2.31
N ILE A 56 2.34 -12.50 1.04
CA ILE A 56 3.16 -12.20 -0.13
C ILE A 56 3.47 -10.70 -0.21
N ILE A 57 2.49 -9.84 0.03
CA ILE A 57 2.69 -8.38 0.09
C ILE A 57 3.71 -8.02 1.18
N GLY A 58 3.55 -8.58 2.39
CA GLY A 58 4.48 -8.38 3.50
C GLY A 58 5.91 -8.79 3.12
N LEU A 59 6.10 -9.99 2.58
CA LEU A 59 7.42 -10.45 2.11
C LEU A 59 8.00 -9.56 1.00
N GLY A 60 7.16 -9.14 0.05
CA GLY A 60 7.54 -8.22 -1.01
C GLY A 60 8.04 -6.89 -0.45
N THR A 61 7.39 -6.35 0.60
CA THR A 61 7.83 -5.09 1.23
C THR A 61 9.19 -5.20 1.91
N VAL A 62 9.51 -6.35 2.53
CA VAL A 62 10.83 -6.59 3.15
C VAL A 62 11.96 -6.46 2.13
N ILE A 63 11.72 -6.88 0.89
CA ILE A 63 12.71 -6.81 -0.19
C ILE A 63 12.66 -5.44 -0.89
N ALA A 64 11.48 -4.89 -1.11
CA ALA A 64 11.30 -3.63 -1.82
C ALA A 64 11.83 -2.43 -1.02
N MET A 65 11.64 -2.40 0.30
CA MET A 65 12.05 -1.27 1.14
C MET A 65 13.57 -1.00 1.09
N PRO A 66 14.46 -2.01 1.21
CA PRO A 66 15.90 -1.81 1.02
C PRO A 66 16.28 -1.35 -0.40
N VAL A 67 15.64 -1.91 -1.43
CA VAL A 67 15.91 -1.53 -2.83
C VAL A 67 15.53 -0.07 -3.07
N ILE A 68 14.35 0.32 -2.61
CA ILE A 68 13.88 1.70 -2.60
C ILE A 68 14.87 2.57 -1.80
N GLY A 69 15.29 2.15 -0.61
CA GLY A 69 16.29 2.87 0.18
C GLY A 69 17.60 3.13 -0.59
N ASN A 70 18.17 2.09 -1.20
CA ASN A 70 19.40 2.20 -1.98
C ASN A 70 19.24 3.12 -3.22
N LEU A 71 18.09 3.05 -3.89
CA LEU A 71 17.77 3.95 -5.01
C LEU A 71 17.54 5.39 -4.52
N SER A 72 17.00 5.58 -3.31
CA SER A 72 16.76 6.90 -2.72
C SER A 72 18.07 7.63 -2.46
N ASP A 73 19.08 6.89 -2.05
CA ASP A 73 20.39 7.45 -1.74
C ASP A 73 21.16 7.85 -3.01
N GLN A 74 20.94 7.17 -4.14
CA GLN A 74 21.58 7.50 -5.42
C GLN A 74 20.82 8.55 -6.25
N TYR A 75 19.50 8.45 -6.34
CA TYR A 75 18.67 9.29 -7.23
C TYR A 75 17.97 10.44 -6.49
N GLY A 76 18.12 10.53 -5.17
CA GLY A 76 17.60 11.60 -4.33
C GLY A 76 16.23 11.31 -3.72
N ARG A 77 16.08 11.70 -2.44
CA ARG A 77 14.91 11.39 -1.59
C ARG A 77 13.56 11.91 -2.11
N LYS A 78 13.55 13.03 -2.84
CA LYS A 78 12.31 13.64 -3.35
C LYS A 78 11.69 12.85 -4.51
N ALA A 79 12.52 12.39 -5.47
CA ALA A 79 12.05 11.66 -6.64
C ALA A 79 11.44 10.30 -6.24
N LEU A 80 12.04 9.65 -5.25
CA LEU A 80 11.60 8.34 -4.81
C LEU A 80 10.39 8.36 -3.87
N LEU A 81 10.05 9.51 -3.28
CA LEU A 81 8.78 9.68 -2.57
C LEU A 81 7.62 9.92 -3.55
N THR A 82 7.88 10.62 -4.65
CA THR A 82 6.85 10.90 -5.66
C THR A 82 6.53 9.71 -6.56
N LEU A 83 7.50 8.82 -6.84
CA LEU A 83 7.30 7.66 -7.72
C LEU A 83 6.25 6.64 -7.19
N PRO A 84 6.34 6.13 -5.95
CA PRO A 84 5.37 5.18 -5.43
C PRO A 84 3.98 5.80 -5.31
N MET A 85 3.90 7.09 -4.95
CA MET A 85 2.63 7.81 -4.81
C MET A 85 1.95 8.03 -6.15
N THR A 86 2.71 8.40 -7.19
CA THR A 86 2.16 8.57 -8.55
C THR A 86 1.74 7.24 -9.17
N ILE A 87 2.52 6.18 -8.98
CA ILE A 87 2.18 4.82 -9.46
C ILE A 87 0.92 4.30 -8.77
N SER A 88 0.75 4.55 -7.46
CA SER A 88 -0.43 4.10 -6.71
C SER A 88 -1.73 4.80 -7.14
N ILE A 89 -1.65 5.97 -7.76
CA ILE A 89 -2.81 6.74 -8.23
C ILE A 89 -3.23 6.30 -9.65
N ILE A 90 -2.30 5.80 -10.48
CA ILE A 90 -2.62 5.36 -11.84
C ILE A 90 -3.48 4.11 -11.73
N PRO A 91 -4.77 4.16 -12.15
CA PRO A 91 -5.58 2.95 -12.21
C PRO A 91 -4.94 2.09 -13.30
N MET A 92 -4.32 0.97 -12.91
CA MET A 92 -3.93 -0.07 -13.86
C MET A 92 -5.22 -0.69 -14.39
N GLY A 93 -5.82 -0.01 -15.37
CA GLY A 93 -7.07 -0.40 -15.99
C GLY A 93 -6.88 -1.63 -16.85
N LYS A 94 -7.34 -2.77 -16.34
CA LYS A 94 -8.51 -3.45 -16.88
C LYS A 94 -9.13 -4.35 -15.81
#